data_AF-A0A1Q5RD63-F1
#
_entry.id   AF-A0A1Q5RD63-F1
#
_cell.length_a   1.000
_cell.length_b   1.000
_cell.length_c   1.000
_cell.angle_alpha   90.00
_cell.angle_beta   90.00
_cell.angle_gamma   90.00
#
_symmetry.space_group_name_H-M   'P 1'
#
loop_
_entity.id
_entity.type
_entity.pdbx_description
1 polymer ?
#
loop_
_entity_poly.entity_id
_entity_poly.type
_entity_poly.pdbx_seq_one_letter_code
_entity_poly.pdbx_strand_id
1 'polypeptide(L)' 'MLDEDFARIRAHRNNIHRYRRLLKTRLSDLERQFIERRLSEKQTALEALASKAFPVAFSLPKSSTPPARARAAQ' A
#
# COMPACT_ATOMS: atom_id res chain seq x y z
N MET A 1 6.99 25.03 2.48
CA MET A 1 6.98 23.88 3.42
C MET A 1 5.78 22.99 3.18
N LEU A 2 4.53 23.49 3.21
CA LEU A 2 3.35 22.68 2.89
C LEU A 2 3.38 22.07 1.47
N ASP A 3 3.81 22.82 0.46
CA ASP A 3 3.93 22.31 -0.92
C ASP A 3 4.90 21.13 -1.05
N GLU A 4 5.93 21.09 -0.20
CA GLU A 4 6.93 20.03 -0.21
C GLU A 4 6.37 18.74 0.38
N ASP A 5 5.56 18.86 1.44
CA ASP A 5 4.83 17.73 2.01
C ASP A 5 3.76 17.19 1.04
N PHE A 6 3.03 18.07 0.35
CA PHE A 6 2.10 17.66 -0.71
C PHE A 6 2.82 17.01 -1.90
N ALA A 7 3.99 17.52 -2.30
CA ALA A 7 4.82 16.91 -3.33
C ALA A 7 5.29 15.50 -2.92
N ARG A 8 5.70 15.32 -1.65
CA ARG A 8 6.09 14.01 -1.08
C ARG A 8 4.91 13.05 -1.03
N ILE A 9 3.73 13.49 -0.58
CA ILE A 9 2.51 12.67 -0.56
C ILE A 9 2.13 12.22 -1.97
N ARG A 10 2.15 13.13 -2.96
CA ARG A 10 1.89 12.79 -4.37
C ARG A 10 2.90 11.80 -4.92
N ALA A 11 4.20 12.01 -4.65
CA ALA A 11 5.25 11.10 -5.07
C ALA A 11 5.10 9.71 -4.45
N HIS A 12 4.77 9.61 -3.15
CA HIS A 12 4.53 8.33 -2.48
C HIS A 12 3.34 7.59 -3.08
N ARG A 13 2.24 8.29 -3.34
CA ARG A 13 1.05 7.71 -3.98
C ARG A 13 1.34 7.19 -5.38
N ASN A 14 2.06 7.95 -6.21
CA ASN A 14 2.46 7.53 -7.55
C ASN A 14 3.37 6.29 -7.52
N ASN A 15 4.33 6.24 -6.60
CA ASN A 15 5.20 5.08 -6.43
C ASN A 15 4.43 3.84 -6.00
N ILE A 16 3.47 3.97 -5.07
CA ILE A 16 2.59 2.85 -4.64
C ILE A 16 1.80 2.32 -5.83
N HIS A 17 1.19 3.19 -6.64
CA HIS A 17 0.45 2.77 -7.83
C HIS A 17 1.36 2.05 -8.84
N ARG A 18 2.60 2.54 -9.04
CA ARG A 18 3.58 1.93 -9.93
C ARG A 18 3.98 0.53 -9.46
N TYR A 19 4.31 0.38 -8.18
CA TYR A 19 4.66 -0.92 -7.59
C TYR A 19 3.50 -1.92 -7.65
N ARG A 20 2.27 -1.49 -7.38
CA ARG A 20 1.07 -2.35 -7.57
C ARG A 20 0.87 -2.80 -9.01
N ARG A 21 1.26 -1.97 -9.99
CA ARG A 21 1.21 -2.34 -11.42
C ARG A 21 2.34 -3.31 -11.78
N LEU A 22 3.55 -3.10 -11.25
CA LEU A 22 4.68 -4.03 -11.40
C LEU A 22 4.36 -5.41 -10.82
N LEU A 23 3.70 -5.51 -9.68
CA LEU A 23 3.32 -6.80 -9.09
C LEU A 23 2.35 -7.63 -9.96
N LYS A 24 1.73 -7.02 -10.98
CA LYS A 24 0.87 -7.69 -11.96
C LYS A 24 1.64 -8.20 -13.19
N THR A 25 2.91 -7.84 -13.35
CA THR A 25 3.76 -8.33 -14.45
C THR A 25 4.49 -9.60 -14.04
N ARG A 26 5.19 -10.23 -15.00
CA ARG A 26 6.11 -11.34 -14.68
C ARG A 26 7.33 -10.76 -13.97
N LEU A 27 7.56 -11.23 -12.75
CA LEU A 27 8.68 -10.86 -11.88
C LEU A 27 9.23 -12.15 -11.29
N SER A 28 10.53 -12.19 -11.05
CA SER A 28 11.14 -13.21 -10.21
C SER A 28 10.69 -13.08 -8.75
N ASP A 29 10.83 -14.14 -7.97
CA ASP A 29 10.46 -14.13 -6.55
C ASP A 29 11.27 -13.11 -5.75
N LEU A 30 12.54 -12.90 -6.14
CA LEU A 30 13.42 -11.89 -5.55
C LEU A 30 12.91 -10.47 -5.84
N GLU A 31 12.56 -10.18 -7.09
CA GLU A 31 12.01 -8.88 -7.48
C GLU A 31 10.66 -8.63 -6.80
N ARG A 32 9.80 -9.65 -6.72
CA ARG A 32 8.52 -9.57 -6.02
C ARG A 32 8.71 -9.24 -4.53
N GLN A 33 9.57 -9.97 -3.83
CA GLN A 33 9.86 -9.69 -2.42
C GLN A 33 10.45 -8.29 -2.21
N PHE A 34 11.36 -7.87 -3.09
CA PHE A 34 11.92 -6.53 -3.05
C PHE A 34 10.83 -5.46 -3.22
N ILE A 35 9.94 -5.64 -4.19
CA ILE A 35 8.84 -4.70 -4.46
C ILE A 35 7.83 -4.68 -3.29
N GLU A 36 7.46 -5.84 -2.74
CA GLU A 36 6.53 -5.94 -1.61
C GLU A 36 7.09 -5.28 -0.35
N ARG A 37 8.38 -5.52 -0.03
CA ARG A 37 9.07 -4.83 1.06
C ARG A 37 9.13 -3.32 0.85
N ARG A 38 9.45 -2.87 -0.38
CA ARG A 38 9.46 -1.42 -0.69
C ARG A 38 8.06 -0.82 -0.63
N LEU A 39 7.04 -1.57 -0.99
CA LEU A 39 5.65 -1.13 -0.94
C LEU A 39 5.17 -0.95 0.51
N SER A 40 5.57 -1.82 1.43
CA SER A 40 5.24 -1.67 2.87
C SER A 40 5.96 -0.46 3.47
N GLU A 41 7.25 -0.31 3.23
CA GLU A 41 8.04 0.86 3.67
C GLU A 41 7.41 2.19 3.21
N LYS A 42 6.98 2.26 1.95
CA LYS A 42 6.34 3.46 1.39
C LYS A 42 4.96 3.73 1.96
N GLN A 43 4.17 2.69 2.27
CA GLN A 43 2.88 2.85 2.93
C GLN A 43 3.04 3.37 4.36
N THR A 44 3.96 2.79 5.14
CA THR A 44 4.24 3.25 6.51
C THR A 44 4.73 4.70 6.53
N ALA A 45 5.60 5.09 5.59
CA ALA A 45 6.05 6.47 5.48
C ALA A 45 4.92 7.45 5.13
N LEU A 46 4.02 7.05 4.23
CA LEU A 46 2.84 7.83 3.87
C LEU A 46 1.88 7.95 5.05
N GLU A 47 1.65 6.86 5.79
CA GLU A 47 0.78 6.84 6.98
C GLU A 47 1.35 7.73 8.11
N ALA A 48 2.66 7.70 8.32
CA ALA A 48 3.32 8.61 9.27
C ALA A 48 3.23 10.08 8.86
N LEU A 49 3.40 10.38 7.56
CA LEU A 49 3.23 11.74 7.01
C LEU A 49 1.77 12.18 7.09
N ALA A 50 0.82 11.30 6.78
CA ALA A 50 -0.61 11.57 6.86
C ALA A 50 -1.03 11.81 8.30
N SER A 51 -0.61 10.98 9.25
CA SER A 51 -0.89 11.18 10.69
C SER A 51 -0.36 12.51 11.21
N LYS A 52 0.82 12.94 10.74
CA LYS A 52 1.39 14.25 11.08
C LYS A 52 0.70 15.43 10.40
N ALA A 53 0.29 15.28 9.14
CA ALA A 53 -0.28 16.37 8.34
C ALA A 53 -1.82 16.49 8.48
N PHE A 54 -2.50 15.39 8.76
CA PHE A 54 -3.94 15.25 8.85
C PHE A 54 -4.29 14.22 9.94
N PRO A 55 -4.63 14.64 11.17
CA PRO A 55 -5.00 13.71 12.25
C PRO A 55 -6.30 12.93 12.01
N VAL A 56 -6.92 13.03 10.82
CA VAL A 56 -8.07 12.22 10.43
C VAL A 56 -7.59 11.00 9.67
N ALA A 57 -7.56 9.87 10.38
CA ALA A 57 -7.23 8.55 9.88
C ALA A 57 -8.00 8.20 8.59
N PHE A 58 -7.32 8.22 7.44
CA PHE A 58 -7.76 7.46 6.28
C PHE A 58 -7.44 6.00 6.52
N SER A 59 -8.32 5.33 7.27
CA SER A 59 -8.39 3.87 7.31
C SER A 59 -8.70 3.38 5.89
N LEU A 60 -7.65 3.08 5.12
CA LEU A 60 -7.80 2.27 3.92
C LEU A 60 -8.44 0.95 4.36
N PRO A 61 -9.59 0.54 3.80
CA PRO A 61 -10.17 -0.74 4.12
C PRO A 61 -9.17 -1.80 3.65
N LYS A 62 -8.48 -2.43 4.60
CA LYS A 62 -7.81 -3.70 4.37
C LYS A 62 -8.91 -4.65 3.96
N SER A 63 -8.97 -4.97 2.67
CA SER A 63 -9.80 -6.05 2.13
C SER A 63 -9.28 -7.38 2.69
N SER A 64 -9.60 -7.65 3.95
CA SER A 64 -9.50 -8.99 4.54
C SER A 64 -10.78 -9.72 4.19
N THR A 65 -10.84 -10.24 2.96
CA THR A 65 -11.81 -11.26 2.58
C THR A 65 -11.09 -12.61 2.66
N PRO A 66 -11.23 -13.39 3.74
CA PRO A 66 -11.01 -14.82 3.65
C PRO A 66 -12.21 -15.48 2.95
N PRO A 67 -11.99 -16.50 2.11
CA PRO A 67 -13.05 -17.16 1.36
C PRO A 67 -13.97 -17.93 2.31
N ALA A 68 -15.28 -17.73 2.15
CA ALA A 68 -16.31 -18.53 2.77
C ALA A 68 -16.13 -20.00 2.36
N ARG A 69 -15.60 -20.82 3.26
CA ARG A 69 -15.73 -22.27 3.14
C ARG A 69 -17.17 -22.63 3.50
N ALA A 70 -18.00 -22.74 2.47
CA ALA A 70 -19.18 -23.58 2.50
C ALA A 70 -18.74 -24.99 2.92
N ARG A 71 -19.24 -25.46 4.06
CA ARG A 71 -19.20 -26.88 4.41
C ARG A 71 -20.63 -27.33 4.66
N ALA A 72 -21.15 -28.00 3.64
CA ALA A 72 -22.34 -28.82 3.69
C ALA A 72 -22.12 -30.05 4.60
N ALA A 73 -23.25 -30.66 4.99
CA ALA A 73 -23.40 -32.02 5.54
C ALA A 73 -22.87 -32.20 6.98
N GLN A 74 -23.61 -32.71 7.96
CA GLN A 74 -24.85 -33.48 8.04
C GLN A 74 -25.44 -33.25 9.43
#